data_AF-A0A7C4WHE6-F1
#
_entry.id   AF-A0A7C4WHE6-F1
#
_cell.length_a   1.000
_cell.length_b   1.000
_cell.length_c   1.000
_cell.angle_alpha   90.00
_cell.angle_beta   90.00
_cell.angle_gamma   90.00
#
_symmetry.space_group_name_H-M   'P 1'
#
loop_
_entity.id
_entity.type
_entity.pdbx_description
1 polymer ?
#
loop_
_entity_poly.entity_id
_entity_poly.type
_entity_poly.pdbx_seq_one_letter_code
_entity_poly.pdbx_strand_id
1 'polypeptide(L)'
;MPIITIEVSEETYKKLKEDALSRGLTVDFYVASLIEDLVARSRPVTSLSKPKQMTKKGIPDDFYKAFKKWWRLRDEISFEEFVKQAVQEGFDEGDVYEWSYKLWDKFEGKELEIATKLSEMVKSSKVLFLSELKPKNPKEYVRIAKSAGVKVLEGVKDVVLVESDFYKTFLEKLKKLSREVKGLRGAEEKLLKFMQENGLVYLDVNGHWKLC
;
A
#
# COMPACT_ATOMS: atom_id res chain seq x y z
N MET A 1 -18.09 -5.91 -14.00
CA MET A 1 -17.66 -5.17 -15.20
C MET A 1 -17.76 -6.08 -16.40
N PRO A 2 -18.32 -5.65 -17.55
CA PRO A 2 -18.24 -6.43 -18.78
C PRO A 2 -16.78 -6.47 -19.24
N ILE A 3 -16.24 -7.68 -19.40
CA ILE A 3 -14.90 -7.89 -19.97
C ILE A 3 -15.07 -7.97 -21.48
N ILE A 4 -14.43 -7.07 -22.22
CA ILE A 4 -14.41 -7.10 -23.69
C ILE A 4 -13.09 -7.71 -24.11
N THR A 5 -13.13 -8.93 -24.64
CA THR A 5 -11.97 -9.59 -25.21
C THR A 5 -11.87 -9.20 -26.69
N ILE A 6 -10.75 -8.61 -27.08
CA ILE A 6 -10.47 -8.23 -28.47
C ILE A 6 -9.35 -9.12 -28.98
N GLU A 7 -9.66 -9.97 -29.96
CA GLU A 7 -8.66 -10.79 -30.64
C GLU A 7 -7.97 -9.94 -31.72
N VAL A 8 -6.64 -9.85 -31.63
CA VAL A 8 -5.80 -9.13 -32.59
C VAL A 8 -4.68 -10.04 -33.09
N SER A 9 -4.26 -9.83 -34.35
CA SER A 9 -3.08 -10.53 -34.87
C SER A 9 -1.81 -10.10 -34.14
N GLU A 10 -0.82 -10.99 -34.09
CA GLU A 10 0.45 -10.77 -33.38
C GLU A 10 1.21 -9.54 -33.89
N GLU A 11 1.15 -9.28 -35.21
CA GLU A 11 1.73 -8.08 -35.82
C GLU A 11 1.03 -6.79 -35.38
N THR A 12 -0.30 -6.83 -35.24
CA THR A 12 -1.10 -5.70 -34.74
C THR A 12 -0.77 -5.42 -33.28
N TYR A 13 -0.63 -6.46 -32.46
CA TYR A 13 -0.26 -6.32 -31.05
C TYR A 13 1.13 -5.70 -30.88
N LYS A 14 2.12 -6.10 -31.70
CA LYS A 14 3.46 -5.49 -31.67
C LYS A 14 3.42 -3.99 -31.97
N LYS A 15 2.68 -3.59 -33.01
CA LYS A 15 2.49 -2.16 -33.34
C LYS A 15 1.81 -1.38 -32.21
N LEU A 16 0.72 -1.92 -31.65
CA LEU A 16 0.03 -1.30 -30.52
C LEU A 16 0.94 -1.14 -29.30
N LYS A 17 1.83 -2.12 -29.06
CA LYS A 17 2.79 -2.08 -27.96
C LYS A 17 3.88 -1.03 -28.16
N GLU A 18 4.43 -0.93 -29.37
CA GLU A 18 5.42 0.11 -29.70
C GLU A 18 4.82 1.51 -29.61
N ASP A 19 3.61 1.69 -30.13
CA ASP A 19 2.89 2.96 -30.04
C ASP A 19 2.55 3.33 -28.59
N ALA A 20 2.07 2.37 -27.79
CA ALA A 20 1.80 2.58 -26.37
C ALA A 20 3.06 3.00 -25.62
N LEU A 21 4.18 2.30 -25.83
CA LEU A 21 5.48 2.62 -25.23
C LEU A 21 6.00 4.00 -25.67
N SER A 22 5.83 4.37 -26.94
CA SER A 22 6.23 5.70 -27.45
C SER A 22 5.47 6.85 -26.76
N ARG A 23 4.28 6.55 -26.21
CA ARG A 23 3.44 7.48 -25.47
C ARG A 23 3.53 7.31 -23.95
N GLY A 24 4.38 6.39 -23.47
CA GLY A 24 4.54 6.08 -22.05
C GLY A 24 3.32 5.38 -21.42
N LEU A 25 2.50 4.71 -22.24
CA LEU A 25 1.28 4.02 -21.83
C LEU A 25 1.45 2.50 -21.86
N THR A 26 0.64 1.79 -21.07
CA THR A 26 0.46 0.34 -21.25
C THR A 26 -0.44 0.07 -22.45
N VAL A 27 -0.35 -1.13 -23.02
CA VAL A 27 -1.14 -1.51 -24.20
C VAL A 27 -2.64 -1.39 -23.91
N ASP A 28 -3.07 -1.84 -22.74
CA ASP A 28 -4.47 -1.78 -22.33
C ASP A 28 -5.00 -0.33 -22.27
N PHE A 29 -4.18 0.59 -21.75
CA PHE A 29 -4.54 2.01 -21.65
C PHE A 29 -4.55 2.69 -23.02
N TYR A 30 -3.60 2.32 -23.88
CA TYR A 30 -3.57 2.83 -25.24
C TYR A 30 -4.80 2.36 -26.03
N VAL A 31 -5.16 1.07 -25.93
CA VAL A 31 -6.37 0.52 -26.58
C VAL A 31 -7.65 1.16 -26.03
N ALA A 32 -7.76 1.35 -24.71
CA ALA A 32 -8.88 2.06 -24.11
C ALA A 32 -9.02 3.49 -24.67
N SER A 33 -7.92 4.24 -24.78
CA SER A 33 -7.93 5.59 -25.33
C SER A 33 -8.37 5.64 -26.80
N LEU A 34 -7.97 4.64 -27.60
CA LEU A 34 -8.38 4.55 -29.01
C LEU A 34 -9.88 4.25 -29.14
N ILE A 35 -10.42 3.40 -28.27
CA ILE A 35 -11.86 3.09 -28.23
C ILE A 35 -12.66 4.33 -27.80
N GLU A 36 -12.20 5.05 -26.79
CA GLU A 36 -12.84 6.30 -26.35
C GLU A 36 -12.85 7.35 -27.46
N ASP A 37 -11.73 7.55 -28.16
CA ASP A 37 -11.65 8.45 -29.31
C ASP A 37 -12.63 8.04 -30.43
N LEU A 38 -12.78 6.73 -30.67
CA LEU A 38 -13.69 6.20 -31.68
C LEU A 38 -15.16 6.43 -31.30
N VAL A 39 -15.49 6.22 -30.02
CA VAL A 39 -16.83 6.46 -29.45
C VAL A 39 -17.15 7.96 -29.44
N ALA A 40 -16.17 8.81 -29.12
CA ALA A 40 -16.33 10.26 -29.16
C ALA A 40 -16.63 10.78 -30.58
N ARG A 41 -16.00 10.19 -31.60
CA ARG A 41 -16.23 10.54 -33.02
C ARG A 41 -17.55 10.04 -33.60
N SER A 42 -18.19 9.04 -32.97
CA SER A 42 -19.41 8.40 -33.48
C SER A 42 -20.70 8.89 -32.81
N ARG A 43 -20.62 9.80 -31.83
CA ARG A 43 -21.81 10.43 -31.22
C ARG A 43 -22.34 11.58 -32.10
N PRO A 44 -23.63 11.56 -32.52
CA PRO A 44 -24.26 12.71 -33.13
C PRO A 44 -24.36 13.85 -32.12
N VAL A 45 -23.88 15.04 -32.53
CA VAL A 45 -23.93 16.26 -31.73
C VAL A 45 -25.39 16.59 -31.42
N THR A 46 -25.84 16.34 -30.19
CA THR A 46 -27.11 16.85 -29.70
C THR A 46 -27.00 17.33 -28.27
N SER A 47 -27.51 18.54 -28.06
CA SER A 47 -27.64 19.30 -26.81
C SER A 47 -26.37 19.92 -26.21
N LEU A 48 -26.22 21.19 -26.56
CA LEU A 48 -25.62 22.30 -25.82
C LEU A 48 -25.51 22.07 -24.29
N SER A 49 -24.37 21.58 -23.85
CA SER A 49 -23.75 22.02 -22.60
C SER A 49 -22.46 22.75 -22.98
N LYS A 50 -22.39 24.03 -22.61
CA LYS A 50 -21.29 24.97 -22.90
C LYS A 50 -19.92 24.27 -22.82
N PRO A 51 -18.97 24.58 -23.72
CA PRO A 51 -17.60 24.09 -23.57
C PRO A 51 -17.04 24.71 -22.29
N LYS A 52 -17.08 23.95 -21.19
CA LYS A 52 -16.39 24.34 -19.96
C LYS A 52 -14.92 24.17 -20.27
N GLN A 53 -14.28 25.33 -20.44
CA GLN A 53 -12.85 25.49 -20.57
C GLN A 53 -12.12 24.42 -19.77
N MET A 54 -11.30 23.61 -20.46
CA MET A 54 -10.19 22.88 -19.84
C MET A 54 -9.29 23.93 -19.19
N THR A 55 -9.63 24.36 -17.98
CA THR A 55 -8.67 25.05 -17.15
C THR A 55 -7.68 23.99 -16.73
N LYS A 56 -6.40 24.18 -17.10
CA LYS A 56 -5.24 23.57 -16.43
C LYS A 56 -5.29 23.92 -14.93
N LYS A 57 -6.22 23.34 -14.18
CA LYS A 57 -6.37 23.54 -12.74
C LYS A 57 -5.75 22.34 -12.07
N GLY A 58 -4.76 22.61 -11.23
CA GLY A 58 -4.23 21.61 -10.31
C GLY A 58 -5.35 20.99 -9.49
N ILE A 59 -5.07 19.83 -8.92
CA ILE A 59 -6.00 19.06 -8.11
C ILE A 59 -6.55 19.95 -6.99
N PRO A 60 -7.88 20.13 -6.88
CA PRO A 60 -8.47 20.95 -5.82
C PRO A 60 -8.04 20.50 -4.42
N ASP A 61 -7.78 21.45 -3.53
CA ASP A 61 -7.29 21.15 -2.17
C ASP A 61 -8.27 20.27 -1.39
N ASP A 62 -9.57 20.49 -1.56
CA ASP A 62 -10.60 19.72 -0.87
C ASP A 62 -10.67 18.28 -1.41
N PHE A 63 -10.50 18.11 -2.73
CA PHE A 63 -10.35 16.78 -3.33
C PHE A 63 -9.09 16.08 -2.80
N TYR A 64 -7.95 16.78 -2.72
CA TYR A 64 -6.72 16.22 -2.17
C TYR A 64 -6.90 15.76 -0.72
N LYS A 65 -7.59 16.53 0.12
CA LYS A 65 -7.90 16.15 1.51
C LYS A 65 -8.81 14.91 1.56
N ALA A 66 -9.84 14.87 0.72
CA ALA A 66 -10.76 13.74 0.62
C ALA A 66 -10.03 12.47 0.17
N PHE A 67 -9.25 12.56 -0.91
CA PHE A 67 -8.41 11.46 -1.41
C PHE A 67 -7.41 11.00 -0.34
N LYS A 68 -6.72 11.91 0.34
CA LYS A 68 -5.78 11.57 1.42
C LYS A 68 -6.47 10.82 2.57
N LYS A 69 -7.72 11.19 2.89
CA LYS A 69 -8.51 10.49 3.91
C LYS A 69 -8.88 9.09 3.43
N TRP A 70 -9.38 8.98 2.19
CA TRP A 70 -9.70 7.70 1.57
C TRP A 70 -8.47 6.78 1.47
N TRP A 71 -7.31 7.29 1.03
CA TRP A 71 -6.07 6.54 0.92
C TRP A 71 -5.65 5.82 2.22
N ARG A 72 -5.97 6.43 3.36
CA ARG A 72 -5.72 5.85 4.69
C ARG A 72 -6.71 4.77 5.07
N LEU A 73 -7.90 4.80 4.49
CA LEU A 73 -9.02 3.88 4.71
C LEU A 73 -9.27 2.96 3.52
N ARG A 74 -8.36 2.88 2.55
CA ARG A 74 -8.55 2.13 1.30
C ARG A 74 -8.77 0.62 1.49
N ASP A 75 -8.40 0.10 2.66
CA ASP A 75 -8.62 -1.30 3.04
C ASP A 75 -10.06 -1.53 3.57
N GLU A 76 -10.76 -0.44 3.91
CA GLU A 76 -12.13 -0.42 4.46
C GLU A 76 -13.16 0.13 3.46
N ILE A 77 -12.76 1.09 2.61
CA ILE A 77 -13.63 1.80 1.66
C ILE A 77 -13.10 1.58 0.25
N SER A 78 -13.94 1.01 -0.64
CA SER A 78 -13.54 0.76 -2.02
C SER A 78 -13.31 2.07 -2.78
N PHE A 79 -12.51 1.99 -3.84
CA PHE A 79 -12.25 3.17 -4.67
C PHE A 79 -13.53 3.66 -5.36
N GLU A 80 -14.39 2.75 -5.82
CA GLU A 80 -15.67 3.09 -6.44
C GLU A 80 -16.63 3.80 -5.48
N GLU A 81 -16.59 3.43 -4.19
CA GLU A 81 -17.37 4.10 -3.17
C GLU A 81 -16.87 5.54 -2.93
N PHE A 82 -15.56 5.74 -2.92
CA PHE A 82 -14.97 7.09 -2.89
C PHE A 82 -15.35 7.92 -4.11
N VAL A 83 -15.29 7.35 -5.32
CA VAL A 83 -15.70 8.04 -6.56
C VAL A 83 -17.16 8.48 -6.47
N LYS A 84 -18.06 7.58 -6.02
CA LYS A 84 -19.49 7.91 -5.83
C LYS A 84 -19.68 9.06 -4.84
N GLN A 85 -18.97 9.06 -3.72
CA GLN A 85 -19.03 10.14 -2.73
C GLN A 85 -18.54 11.47 -3.34
N ALA A 86 -17.42 11.47 -4.06
CA ALA A 86 -16.90 12.67 -4.70
C ALA A 86 -17.85 13.24 -5.78
N VAL A 87 -18.46 12.38 -6.59
CA VAL A 87 -19.45 12.82 -7.59
C VAL A 87 -20.70 13.40 -6.91
N GLN A 88 -21.16 12.82 -5.79
CA GLN A 88 -22.26 13.39 -4.99
C GLN A 88 -21.92 14.76 -4.37
N GLU A 89 -20.65 14.99 -4.04
CA GLU A 89 -20.13 16.29 -3.58
C GLU A 89 -20.01 17.33 -4.71
N GLY A 90 -20.26 16.93 -5.96
CA GLY A 90 -20.35 17.81 -7.13
C GLY A 90 -19.08 17.87 -7.99
N PHE A 91 -18.14 16.94 -7.80
CA PHE A 91 -17.00 16.77 -8.71
C PHE A 91 -17.42 16.05 -10.00
N ASP A 92 -16.78 16.41 -11.13
CA ASP A 92 -16.97 15.69 -12.39
C ASP A 92 -16.30 14.31 -12.30
N GLU A 93 -16.96 13.26 -12.78
CA GLU A 93 -16.46 11.89 -12.68
C GLU A 93 -15.11 11.72 -13.39
N GLY A 94 -14.93 12.33 -14.57
CA GLY A 94 -13.68 12.28 -15.31
C GLY A 94 -12.53 12.94 -14.55
N ASP A 95 -12.78 14.12 -13.99
CA ASP A 95 -11.82 14.84 -13.13
C ASP A 95 -11.44 14.01 -11.88
N VAL A 96 -12.42 13.35 -11.24
CA VAL A 96 -12.20 12.50 -10.06
C VAL A 96 -11.23 11.36 -10.39
N TYR A 97 -11.42 10.65 -11.50
CA TYR A 97 -10.49 9.60 -11.92
C TYR A 97 -9.11 10.17 -12.25
N GLU A 98 -9.04 11.22 -13.07
CA GLU A 98 -7.77 11.83 -13.47
C GLU A 98 -6.94 12.28 -12.26
N TRP A 99 -7.57 12.97 -11.32
CA TRP A 99 -6.89 13.44 -10.10
C TRP A 99 -6.54 12.29 -9.16
N SER A 100 -7.42 11.30 -9.02
CA SER A 100 -7.16 10.12 -8.18
C SER A 100 -5.93 9.39 -8.65
N TYR A 101 -5.79 9.11 -9.96
CA TYR A 101 -4.62 8.41 -10.50
C TYR A 101 -3.33 9.21 -10.31
N LYS A 102 -3.36 10.53 -10.57
CA LYS A 102 -2.20 11.40 -10.31
C LYS A 102 -1.76 11.39 -8.84
N LEU A 103 -2.72 11.34 -7.91
CA LEU A 103 -2.40 11.23 -6.49
C LEU A 103 -1.98 9.82 -6.12
N TRP A 104 -2.53 8.79 -6.75
CA TRP A 104 -2.19 7.40 -6.50
C TRP A 104 -0.70 7.17 -6.61
N ASP A 105 -0.10 7.48 -7.76
CA ASP A 105 1.34 7.31 -8.00
C ASP A 105 2.18 8.08 -6.97
N LYS A 106 1.75 9.29 -6.62
CA LYS A 106 2.45 10.14 -5.66
C LYS A 106 2.41 9.56 -4.24
N PHE A 107 1.29 8.98 -3.83
CA PHE A 107 1.16 8.39 -2.51
C PHE A 107 1.82 7.02 -2.44
N GLU A 108 1.67 6.20 -3.48
CA GLU A 108 2.34 4.91 -3.60
C GLU A 108 3.85 5.06 -3.61
N GLY A 109 4.40 6.01 -4.38
CA GLY A 109 5.84 6.30 -4.39
C GLY A 109 6.36 6.71 -3.01
N LYS A 110 5.58 7.47 -2.24
CA LYS A 110 5.93 7.82 -0.85
C LYS A 110 5.85 6.63 0.09
N GLU A 111 4.81 5.80 -0.01
CA GLU A 111 4.71 4.57 0.79
C GLU A 111 5.88 3.63 0.49
N LEU A 112 6.30 3.51 -0.77
CA LEU A 112 7.45 2.70 -1.20
C LEU A 112 8.77 3.25 -0.64
N GLU A 113 8.98 4.57 -0.66
CA GLU A 113 10.17 5.19 -0.07
C GLU A 113 10.24 4.92 1.44
N ILE A 114 9.11 5.05 2.14
CA ILE A 114 9.02 4.75 3.58
C ILE A 114 9.27 3.26 3.83
N ALA A 115 8.65 2.37 3.06
CA ALA A 115 8.82 0.93 3.15
C ALA A 115 10.29 0.52 2.97
N THR A 116 10.98 1.12 2.01
CA THR A 116 12.39 0.84 1.73
C THR A 116 13.27 1.26 2.89
N LYS A 117 13.15 2.51 3.36
CA LYS A 117 13.90 3.02 4.52
C LYS A 117 13.63 2.18 5.77
N LEU A 118 12.36 1.84 6.01
CA LEU A 118 11.98 1.03 7.15
C LEU A 118 12.61 -0.36 7.09
N SER A 119 12.58 -1.00 5.93
CA SER A 119 13.19 -2.30 5.71
C SER A 119 14.70 -2.27 5.97
N GLU A 120 15.39 -1.21 5.54
CA GLU A 120 16.83 -1.02 5.80
C GLU A 120 17.13 -0.82 7.29
N MET A 121 16.34 0.02 7.97
CA MET A 121 16.48 0.27 9.41
C MET A 121 16.27 -1.01 10.22
N VAL A 122 15.23 -1.78 9.88
CA VAL A 122 14.92 -3.06 10.54
C VAL A 122 15.99 -4.11 10.21
N LYS A 123 16.50 -4.18 8.97
CA LYS A 123 17.60 -5.09 8.61
C LYS A 123 18.87 -4.82 9.42
N SER A 124 19.17 -3.55 9.68
CA SER A 124 20.33 -3.10 10.44
C SER A 124 20.19 -3.36 11.93
N SER A 125 19.03 -3.02 12.50
CA SER A 125 18.79 -3.08 13.95
C SER A 125 18.23 -4.43 14.43
N LYS A 126 17.73 -5.26 13.50
CA LYS A 126 16.97 -6.51 13.69
C LYS A 126 15.63 -6.36 14.41
N VAL A 127 15.56 -5.51 15.43
CA VAL A 127 14.37 -5.24 16.25
C VAL A 127 14.27 -3.74 16.48
N LEU A 128 13.14 -3.15 16.10
CA LEU A 128 12.84 -1.73 16.31
C LEU A 128 11.48 -1.56 16.96
N PHE A 129 11.38 -0.68 17.95
CA PHE A 129 10.12 -0.39 18.62
C PHE A 129 9.44 0.77 17.92
N LEU A 130 8.12 0.71 17.79
CA LEU A 130 7.36 1.80 17.20
C LEU A 130 7.46 3.08 18.05
N SER A 131 7.58 2.93 19.38
CA SER A 131 7.87 4.01 20.32
C SER A 131 9.24 4.69 20.14
N GLU A 132 10.22 4.02 19.54
CA GLU A 132 11.53 4.60 19.19
C GLU A 132 11.42 5.46 17.93
N LEU A 133 10.60 5.02 16.97
CA LEU A 133 10.40 5.71 15.68
C LEU A 133 9.43 6.90 15.77
N LYS A 134 8.53 6.90 16.76
CA LYS A 134 7.51 7.94 17.01
C LYS A 134 6.84 8.47 15.73
N PRO A 135 6.30 7.60 14.85
CA PRO A 135 5.70 8.04 13.61
C PRO A 135 4.46 8.89 13.89
N LYS A 136 4.23 9.92 13.06
CA LYS A 136 3.03 10.78 13.15
C LYS A 136 1.72 10.00 13.03
N ASN A 137 1.73 8.88 12.30
CA ASN A 137 0.58 7.99 12.15
C ASN A 137 1.02 6.53 12.36
N PRO A 138 0.92 5.99 13.59
CA PRO A 138 1.34 4.62 13.92
C PRO A 138 0.67 3.54 13.08
N LYS A 139 -0.64 3.65 12.83
CA LYS A 139 -1.41 2.64 12.06
C LYS A 139 -0.94 2.54 10.62
N GLU A 140 -0.79 3.68 9.95
CA GLU A 140 -0.28 3.77 8.58
C GLU A 140 1.15 3.22 8.48
N TYR A 141 1.98 3.53 9.48
CA TYR A 141 3.36 3.03 9.54
C TYR A 141 3.43 1.51 9.68
N VAL A 142 2.58 0.91 10.52
CA VAL A 142 2.46 -0.54 10.67
C VAL A 142 1.97 -1.20 9.39
N ARG A 143 1.00 -0.60 8.69
CA ARG A 143 0.52 -1.11 7.40
C ARG A 143 1.66 -1.16 6.37
N ILE A 144 2.42 -0.07 6.25
CA ILE A 144 3.57 0.02 5.34
C ILE A 144 4.66 -1.01 5.72
N ALA A 145 4.89 -1.22 7.02
CA ALA A 145 5.82 -2.23 7.49
C ALA A 145 5.41 -3.65 7.05
N LYS A 146 4.12 -3.99 7.23
CA LYS A 146 3.56 -5.28 6.80
C LYS A 146 3.68 -5.48 5.29
N SER A 147 3.36 -4.46 4.48
CA SER A 147 3.51 -4.54 3.02
C SER A 147 4.97 -4.67 2.56
N ALA A 148 5.91 -4.14 3.35
CA ALA A 148 7.34 -4.28 3.10
C ALA A 148 7.91 -5.65 3.50
N GLY A 149 7.09 -6.57 4.02
CA GLY A 149 7.53 -7.89 4.48
C GLY A 149 8.24 -7.88 5.83
N VAL A 150 8.12 -6.80 6.60
CA VAL A 150 8.62 -6.71 7.98
C VAL A 150 7.66 -7.43 8.91
N LYS A 151 8.18 -8.27 9.81
CA LYS A 151 7.35 -8.95 10.81
C LYS A 151 6.97 -7.95 11.89
N VAL A 152 5.67 -7.71 12.04
CA VAL A 152 5.14 -6.85 13.10
C VAL A 152 4.57 -7.71 14.23
N LEU A 153 4.95 -7.42 15.47
CA LEU A 153 4.32 -7.99 16.67
C LEU A 153 3.63 -6.87 17.44
N GLU A 154 2.31 -7.00 17.59
CA GLU A 154 1.47 -6.05 18.30
C GLU A 154 1.34 -6.50 19.76
N GLY A 155 1.87 -5.69 20.67
CA GLY A 155 1.71 -5.87 22.11
C GLY A 155 0.61 -4.96 22.67
N VAL A 156 0.28 -5.17 23.95
CA VAL A 156 -0.72 -4.36 24.66
C VAL A 156 -0.24 -2.90 24.81
N LYS A 157 1.06 -2.70 25.00
CA LYS A 157 1.64 -1.37 25.28
C LYS A 157 2.34 -0.74 24.09
N ASP A 158 2.94 -1.55 23.21
CA ASP A 158 3.74 -1.08 22.10
C ASP A 158 3.75 -2.10 20.96
N VAL A 159 4.24 -1.68 19.79
CA VAL A 159 4.40 -2.51 18.60
C VAL A 159 5.89 -2.65 18.29
N VAL A 160 6.34 -3.87 18.01
CA VAL A 160 7.71 -4.13 17.61
C VAL A 160 7.77 -4.56 16.15
N LEU A 161 8.77 -4.04 15.44
CA LEU A 161 9.11 -4.35 14.06
C LEU A 161 10.35 -5.23 14.07
N VAL A 162 10.24 -6.42 13.48
CA VAL A 162 11.27 -7.44 13.51
C VAL A 162 11.64 -7.83 12.09
N GLU A 163 12.94 -7.97 11.84
CA GLU A 163 13.44 -8.53 10.59
C GLU A 163 12.99 -9.99 10.47
N SER A 164 12.42 -10.36 9.34
CA SER A 164 11.70 -11.62 9.16
C SER A 164 12.56 -12.86 9.32
N ASP A 165 13.79 -12.86 8.81
CA ASP A 165 14.69 -14.02 8.91
C ASP A 165 15.35 -14.12 10.28
N PHE A 166 15.67 -12.99 10.91
CA PHE A 166 16.02 -12.92 12.31
C PHE A 166 14.92 -13.49 13.21
N TYR A 167 13.65 -13.13 12.97
CA TYR A 167 12.52 -13.64 13.75
C TYR A 167 12.39 -15.17 13.64
N LYS A 168 12.50 -15.73 12.43
CA LYS A 168 12.48 -17.19 12.22
C LYS A 168 13.62 -17.88 12.99
N THR A 169 14.83 -17.34 12.88
CA THR A 169 16.01 -17.87 13.57
C THR A 169 15.85 -17.79 15.09
N PHE A 170 15.30 -16.68 15.58
CA PHE A 170 14.99 -16.49 16.99
C PHE A 170 13.98 -17.53 17.49
N LEU A 171 12.90 -17.81 16.75
CA LEU A 171 11.91 -18.82 17.15
C LEU A 171 12.51 -20.23 17.24
N GLU A 172 13.41 -20.60 16.32
CA GLU A 172 14.10 -21.90 16.38
C GLU A 172 15.04 -22.00 17.59
N LYS A 173 15.68 -20.90 17.98
CA LYS A 173 16.45 -20.84 19.24
C LYS A 173 15.54 -20.87 20.46
N LEU A 174 14.42 -20.16 20.42
CA LEU A 174 13.46 -20.06 21.52
C LEU A 174 12.93 -21.43 21.94
N LYS A 175 12.63 -22.30 20.98
CA LYS A 175 12.20 -23.70 21.22
C LYS A 175 13.23 -24.54 21.97
N LYS A 176 14.51 -24.23 21.80
CA LYS A 176 15.65 -24.94 22.42
C LYS A 176 16.14 -24.25 23.70
N LEU A 177 15.62 -23.06 23.99
CA LEU A 177 16.05 -22.26 25.12
C LEU A 177 15.47 -22.86 26.40
N SER A 178 16.33 -23.06 27.39
CA SER A 178 15.87 -23.45 28.72
C SER A 178 15.22 -22.26 29.44
N ARG A 179 14.59 -22.56 30.58
CA ARG A 179 13.97 -21.56 31.45
C ARG A 179 14.92 -20.42 31.84
N GLU A 180 16.20 -20.74 32.05
CA GLU A 180 17.25 -19.74 32.24
C GLU A 180 17.64 -19.18 30.88
N VAL A 181 17.34 -17.90 30.62
CA VAL A 181 17.62 -17.19 29.36
C VAL A 181 19.14 -17.00 29.18
N LYS A 182 19.88 -18.10 29.01
CA LYS A 182 21.32 -18.13 28.79
C LYS A 182 21.58 -18.31 27.30
N GLY A 183 22.31 -17.38 26.69
CA GLY A 183 22.78 -17.49 25.31
C GLY A 183 22.07 -16.62 24.28
N LEU A 184 21.00 -15.91 24.64
CA LEU A 184 20.51 -14.79 23.83
C LEU A 184 21.43 -13.59 24.03
N ARG A 185 21.60 -12.75 23.00
CA ARG A 185 22.38 -11.50 23.12
C ARG A 185 21.69 -10.35 22.38
N GLY A 186 21.67 -9.17 23.01
CA GLY A 186 21.33 -7.91 22.34
C GLY A 186 19.90 -7.89 21.81
N ALA A 187 19.73 -7.90 20.50
CA ALA A 187 18.41 -7.83 19.86
C ALA A 187 17.49 -9.01 20.23
N GLU A 188 18.04 -10.20 20.47
CA GLU A 188 17.26 -11.39 20.84
C GLU A 188 16.69 -11.26 22.26
N GLU A 189 17.49 -10.75 23.21
CA GLU A 189 17.04 -10.49 24.58
C GLU A 189 15.98 -9.39 24.60
N LYS A 190 16.20 -8.33 23.80
CA LYS A 190 15.24 -7.23 23.63
C LYS A 190 13.89 -7.74 23.11
N LEU A 191 13.91 -8.63 22.12
CA LEU A 191 12.70 -9.23 21.55
C LEU A 191 12.00 -10.17 22.54
N LEU A 192 12.75 -11.06 23.21
CA LEU A 192 12.16 -11.98 24.19
C LEU A 192 11.47 -11.22 25.32
N LYS A 193 12.14 -10.19 25.87
CA LYS A 193 11.58 -9.35 26.93
C LYS A 193 10.28 -8.68 26.49
N PHE A 194 10.24 -8.11 25.28
CA PHE A 194 9.02 -7.53 24.73
C PHE A 194 7.89 -8.57 24.63
N MET A 195 8.19 -9.76 24.10
CA MET A 195 7.18 -10.81 23.95
C MET A 195 6.66 -11.30 25.31
N GLN A 196 7.52 -11.42 26.32
CA GLN A 196 7.12 -11.80 27.69
C GLN A 196 6.23 -10.74 28.33
N GLU A 197 6.64 -9.47 28.28
CA GLU A 197 5.90 -8.36 28.89
C GLU A 197 4.52 -8.14 28.25
N ASN A 198 4.35 -8.54 26.99
CA ASN A 198 3.09 -8.45 26.26
C ASN A 198 2.32 -9.78 26.22
N GLY A 199 2.77 -10.81 26.94
CA GLY A 199 2.09 -12.10 26.99
C GLY A 199 2.00 -12.80 25.63
N LEU A 200 2.96 -12.56 24.73
CA LEU A 200 3.08 -13.23 23.44
C LEU A 200 3.83 -14.57 23.56
N VAL A 201 4.54 -14.77 24.67
CA VAL A 201 5.20 -16.04 25.01
C VAL A 201 4.98 -16.41 26.47
N TYR A 202 4.98 -17.70 26.75
CA TYR A 202 4.91 -18.28 28.10
C TYR A 202 5.85 -19.47 28.24
N LEU A 203 6.15 -19.86 29.48
CA LEU A 203 6.83 -21.12 29.79
C LEU A 203 5.80 -22.22 29.99
N ASP A 204 5.92 -23.31 29.25
CA ASP A 204 5.09 -24.48 29.45
C ASP A 204 5.49 -25.25 30.73
N VAL A 205 4.68 -26.25 31.10
CA VAL A 205 4.90 -27.08 32.29
C VAL A 205 6.26 -27.79 32.30
N ASN A 206 6.88 -27.98 31.13
CA ASN A 206 8.19 -28.60 30.97
C ASN A 206 9.33 -27.58 30.98
N GLY A 207 9.03 -26.29 31.15
CA GLY A 207 10.02 -25.22 31.17
C GLY A 207 10.50 -24.79 29.79
N HIS A 208 9.74 -25.08 28.73
CA HIS A 208 10.03 -24.61 27.37
C HIS A 208 9.21 -23.37 27.02
N TRP A 209 9.83 -22.44 26.31
CA TRP A 209 9.14 -21.25 25.82
C TRP A 209 8.21 -21.59 24.65
N LYS A 210 6.96 -21.14 24.73
CA LYS A 210 5.94 -21.28 23.70
C LYS A 210 5.31 -19.93 23.37
N LEU A 211 4.85 -19.81 22.13
CA LEU A 211 4.01 -18.70 21.68
C LEU A 211 2.58 -18.89 22.20
N CYS A 212 1.95 -17.80 22.61
CA CYS A 212 0.53 -17.78 22.95
C CYS A 212 -0.36 -17.93 21.71
#